data_AF-A0A9X3YLL8-F1
#
_entry.id   AF-A0A9X3YLL8-F1
#
_cell.length_a   1.000
_cell.length_b   1.000
_cell.length_c   1.000
_cell.angle_alpha   90.00
_cell.angle_beta   90.00
_cell.angle_gamma   90.00
#
_symmetry.space_group_name_H-M   'P 1'
#
loop_
_entity.id
_entity.type
_entity.pdbx_description
1 polymer ?
#
loop_
_entity_poly.entity_id
_entity_poly.type
_entity_poly.pdbx_seq_one_letter_code
_entity_poly.pdbx_strand_id
1 'polypeptide(L)'
;MADTVNLDALIPREDFLAVEGVDWAGSAGKADASRTDLTKGESFCATLRKPDFQRETAAWTPEAVRDFIAGFVDGDLIPAAICWQSPARLTFVIDGAHRLSAVMAWLCDDYGDGEESIKFYNNVIPDAQKDRRKDARTN
;
A
#
# COMPACT_ATOMS: atom_id res chain seq x y z
N MET A 1 11.57 -17.61 -12.75
CA MET A 1 11.60 -16.53 -11.74
C MET A 1 10.21 -15.93 -11.75
N ALA A 2 9.58 -15.70 -10.59
CA ALA A 2 8.24 -15.12 -10.58
C ALA A 2 8.32 -13.64 -10.99
N ASP A 3 7.61 -13.25 -12.05
CA ASP A 3 7.52 -11.86 -12.50
C ASP A 3 6.53 -11.10 -11.63
N THR A 4 6.99 -10.62 -10.48
CA THR A 4 6.16 -9.93 -9.50
C THR A 4 6.15 -8.41 -9.69
N VAL A 5 5.05 -7.77 -9.31
CA VAL A 5 4.98 -6.30 -9.24
C VAL A 5 5.52 -5.82 -7.90
N ASN A 6 6.22 -4.69 -7.90
CA ASN A 6 6.74 -4.08 -6.69
C ASN A 6 5.86 -2.88 -6.31
N LEU A 7 5.11 -3.04 -5.24
CA LEU A 7 4.18 -2.05 -4.70
C LEU A 7 4.72 -1.39 -3.42
N ASP A 8 6.01 -1.54 -3.11
CA ASP A 8 6.58 -1.06 -1.84
C ASP A 8 6.51 0.46 -1.69
N ALA A 9 6.51 1.17 -2.81
CA ALA A 9 6.44 2.63 -2.86
C ALA A 9 5.08 3.21 -2.40
N LEU A 10 4.03 2.37 -2.31
CA LEU A 10 2.69 2.87 -2.01
C LEU A 10 2.47 3.13 -0.53
N ILE A 11 3.14 2.40 0.35
CA ILE A 11 3.07 2.57 1.80
C ILE A 11 4.50 2.80 2.33
N PRO A 12 4.84 4.03 2.75
CA PRO A 12 6.19 4.35 3.19
C PRO A 12 6.54 3.58 4.47
N ARG A 13 7.83 3.24 4.60
CA ARG A 13 8.38 2.60 5.80
C ARG A 13 8.69 3.63 6.86
N GLU A 14 8.52 3.24 8.12
CA GLU A 14 8.90 4.04 9.29
C GLU A 14 9.47 3.13 10.36
N ASP A 15 10.42 3.65 11.14
CA ASP A 15 10.91 2.97 12.34
C ASP A 15 9.76 2.81 13.34
N PHE A 16 9.41 1.56 13.62
CA PHE A 16 8.30 1.21 14.51
C PHE A 16 8.55 1.64 15.96
N LEU A 17 9.82 1.69 16.39
CA LEU A 17 10.20 2.01 17.76
C LEU A 17 10.41 3.52 17.96
N ALA A 18 10.73 4.27 16.91
CA ALA A 18 10.93 5.73 16.99
C ALA A 18 9.68 6.52 17.43
N VAL A 19 8.50 5.90 17.37
CA VAL A 19 7.22 6.48 17.82
C VAL A 19 6.85 6.14 19.27
N GLU A 20 7.62 5.29 19.94
CA GLU A 20 7.47 4.94 21.37
C GLU A 20 8.07 6.04 22.27
N GLY A 21 7.41 7.18 22.35
CA GLY A 21 7.85 8.27 23.23
C GLY A 21 7.00 9.54 23.18
N VAL A 22 5.95 9.55 22.36
CA VAL A 22 5.06 10.69 22.22
C VAL A 22 3.76 10.40 23.00
N ASP A 23 3.64 10.94 24.21
CA ASP A 23 2.44 10.76 25.03
C ASP A 23 1.28 11.61 24.51
N TRP A 24 0.41 11.03 23.68
CA TRP A 24 -0.89 11.60 23.34
C TRP A 24 -2.00 10.54 23.40
N ALA A 25 -3.13 10.93 23.98
CA ALA A 25 -4.33 10.11 24.08
C ALA A 25 -4.90 9.79 22.68
N GLY A 26 -4.86 8.51 22.29
CA GLY A 26 -5.39 8.03 21.01
C GLY A 26 -6.90 8.14 20.94
N SER A 27 -7.42 8.79 19.89
CA SER A 27 -8.79 8.56 19.43
C SER A 27 -8.84 7.18 18.78
N ALA A 28 -10.00 6.51 18.80
CA ALA A 28 -10.15 5.21 18.15
C ALA A 28 -9.75 5.31 16.67
N GLY A 29 -8.89 4.40 16.22
CA GLY A 29 -8.50 4.30 14.81
C GLY A 29 -9.72 4.07 13.91
N LYS A 30 -9.62 4.46 12.65
CA LYS A 30 -10.69 4.28 11.67
C LYS A 30 -10.88 2.78 11.39
N ALA A 31 -12.11 2.28 11.54
CA ALA A 31 -12.43 0.87 11.33
C ALA A 31 -12.65 0.53 9.84
N ASP A 32 -13.08 1.52 9.07
CA ASP A 32 -13.32 1.44 7.63
C ASP A 32 -12.47 2.49 6.89
N ALA A 33 -12.01 2.14 5.69
CA ALA A 33 -11.31 3.08 4.81
C ALA A 33 -12.12 3.22 3.52
N SER A 34 -12.59 4.45 3.25
CA SER A 34 -13.25 4.78 1.99
C SER A 34 -12.24 5.01 0.88
N ARG A 35 -12.72 5.05 -0.37
CA ARG A 35 -11.89 5.44 -1.53
C ARG A 35 -11.17 6.77 -1.29
N THR A 36 -11.86 7.75 -0.71
CA THR A 36 -11.27 9.07 -0.42
C THR A 36 -10.12 8.91 0.57
N ASP A 37 -10.30 8.15 1.65
CA ASP A 37 -9.25 7.95 2.66
C ASP A 37 -7.96 7.34 2.12
N LEU A 38 -8.07 6.49 1.09
CA LEU A 38 -6.96 5.82 0.44
C LEU A 38 -6.39 6.60 -0.76
N THR A 39 -7.06 7.68 -1.16
CA THR A 39 -6.57 8.57 -2.22
C THR A 39 -5.44 9.45 -1.66
N LYS A 40 -4.37 9.63 -2.43
CA LYS A 40 -3.22 10.42 -1.97
C LYS A 40 -3.59 11.91 -1.81
N GLY A 41 -3.05 12.52 -0.77
CA GLY A 41 -3.38 13.88 -0.33
C GLY A 41 -4.41 13.92 0.80
N GLU A 42 -5.10 12.81 1.06
CA GLU A 42 -6.08 12.71 2.13
C GLU A 42 -5.43 12.33 3.47
N SER A 43 -6.08 12.78 4.54
CA SER A 43 -5.55 12.76 5.92
C SER A 43 -5.14 11.35 6.37
N PHE A 44 -5.89 10.32 5.96
CA PHE A 44 -5.63 8.95 6.38
C PHE A 44 -4.45 8.33 5.63
N CYS A 45 -4.44 8.40 4.29
CA CYS A 45 -3.34 7.92 3.46
C CYS A 45 -1.97 8.49 3.89
N ALA A 46 -1.93 9.77 4.27
CA ALA A 46 -0.71 10.42 4.75
C ALA A 46 -0.14 9.83 6.07
N THR A 47 -0.98 9.18 6.88
CA THR A 47 -0.58 8.57 8.16
C THR A 47 -0.21 7.09 8.03
N LEU A 48 -0.52 6.45 6.90
CA LEU A 48 -0.21 5.04 6.69
C LEU A 48 1.30 4.81 6.66
N ARG A 49 1.77 3.85 7.45
CA ARG A 49 3.16 3.40 7.50
C ARG A 49 3.23 1.89 7.46
N LYS A 50 4.37 1.42 6.98
CA LYS A 50 4.78 0.03 7.13
C LYS A 50 5.93 -0.04 8.14
N PRO A 51 5.92 -0.99 9.09
CA PRO A 51 7.08 -1.23 9.92
C PRO A 51 8.32 -1.53 9.07
N ASP A 52 9.46 -0.99 9.47
CA ASP A 52 10.77 -1.17 8.84
C ASP A 52 11.16 -2.66 8.69
N PHE A 53 10.84 -3.49 9.68
CA PHE A 53 11.08 -4.93 9.69
C PHE A 53 10.15 -5.75 8.77
N GLN A 54 9.13 -5.14 8.16
CA GLN A 54 8.24 -5.87 7.26
C GLN A 54 8.89 -6.09 5.88
N ARG A 55 8.56 -7.21 5.24
CA ARG A 55 9.05 -7.52 3.88
C ARG A 55 8.54 -6.52 2.85
N GLU A 56 9.26 -6.42 1.74
CA GLU A 56 8.82 -5.66 0.57
C GLU A 56 7.50 -6.16 0.03
N THR A 57 6.68 -5.23 -0.45
CA THR A 57 5.40 -5.51 -1.09
C THR A 57 5.62 -5.91 -2.55
N ALA A 58 6.37 -6.98 -2.77
CA ALA A 58 6.80 -7.43 -4.10
C ALA A 58 6.52 -8.93 -4.35
N ALA A 59 5.53 -9.50 -3.66
CA ALA A 59 5.25 -10.94 -3.70
C ALA A 59 4.18 -11.36 -4.72
N TRP A 60 3.37 -10.42 -5.24
CA TRP A 60 2.24 -10.73 -6.12
C TRP A 60 2.62 -10.54 -7.59
N THR A 61 2.12 -11.42 -8.46
CA THR A 61 2.21 -11.22 -9.91
C THR A 61 1.16 -10.20 -10.37
N PRO A 62 1.31 -9.60 -11.56
CA PRO A 62 0.29 -8.75 -12.16
C PRO A 62 -1.10 -9.39 -12.17
N GLU A 63 -1.19 -10.67 -12.50
CA GLU A 63 -2.45 -11.43 -12.55
C GLU A 63 -3.07 -11.54 -11.17
N ALA A 64 -2.27 -11.86 -10.14
CA ALA A 64 -2.77 -11.96 -8.78
C ALA A 64 -3.34 -10.63 -8.26
N VAL A 65 -2.72 -9.50 -8.64
CA VAL A 65 -3.25 -8.16 -8.31
C VAL A 65 -4.57 -7.94 -9.04
N ARG A 66 -4.64 -8.21 -10.34
CA ARG A 66 -5.86 -8.05 -11.14
C ARG A 66 -7.01 -8.89 -10.58
N ASP A 67 -6.77 -10.17 -10.33
CA ASP A 67 -7.79 -11.12 -9.85
C ASP A 67 -8.30 -10.70 -8.46
N PHE A 68 -7.41 -10.19 -7.60
CA PHE A 68 -7.79 -9.61 -6.31
C PHE A 68 -8.67 -8.37 -6.46
N ILE A 69 -8.31 -7.44 -7.36
CA ILE A 69 -9.10 -6.23 -7.61
C ILE A 69 -10.46 -6.58 -8.23
N ALA A 70 -10.51 -7.52 -9.18
CA ALA A 70 -11.76 -8.00 -9.77
C ALA A 70 -12.70 -8.55 -8.69
N GLY A 71 -12.21 -9.47 -7.84
CA GLY A 71 -13.02 -10.01 -6.74
C GLY A 71 -13.49 -8.94 -5.75
N PHE A 72 -12.71 -7.88 -5.52
CA PHE A 72 -13.13 -6.76 -4.69
C PHE A 72 -14.24 -5.92 -5.37
N VAL A 73 -14.10 -5.61 -6.65
CA VAL A 73 -15.08 -4.81 -7.42
C VAL A 73 -16.40 -5.56 -7.60
N ASP A 74 -16.33 -6.87 -7.84
CA ASP A 74 -17.50 -7.72 -8.04
C ASP A 74 -18.24 -8.03 -6.72
N GLY A 75 -17.65 -7.68 -5.57
CA GLY A 75 -18.23 -7.91 -4.24
C GLY A 75 -18.01 -9.33 -3.69
N ASP A 76 -17.26 -10.16 -4.41
CA ASP A 76 -16.89 -11.52 -4.01
C ASP A 76 -15.85 -11.54 -2.87
N LEU A 77 -15.12 -10.43 -2.69
CA LEU A 77 -14.06 -10.28 -1.71
C LEU A 77 -14.18 -8.97 -0.93
N ILE A 78 -14.21 -9.06 0.40
CA ILE A 78 -14.08 -7.90 1.29
C ILE A 78 -12.64 -7.91 1.87
N PRO A 79 -11.74 -7.05 1.38
CA PRO A 79 -10.36 -7.03 1.87
C PRO A 79 -10.28 -6.42 3.27
N ALA A 80 -9.41 -7.00 4.11
CA ALA A 80 -9.10 -6.48 5.43
C ALA A 80 -7.58 -6.39 5.64
N ALA A 81 -7.17 -5.45 6.48
CA ALA A 81 -5.81 -5.25 6.94
C ALA A 81 -5.81 -5.06 8.45
N ILE A 82 -4.76 -5.54 9.13
CA ILE A 82 -4.58 -5.30 10.55
C ILE A 82 -3.67 -4.10 10.69
N CYS A 83 -4.17 -3.06 11.33
CA CYS A 83 -3.41 -1.85 11.58
C CYS A 83 -3.26 -1.61 13.09
N TRP A 84 -2.12 -1.06 13.47
CA TRP A 84 -1.88 -0.50 14.79
C TRP A 84 -1.65 1.00 14.65
N GLN A 85 -2.39 1.81 15.38
CA GLN A 85 -2.17 3.25 15.41
C GLN A 85 -1.21 3.59 16.55
N SER A 86 -0.10 4.23 16.19
CA SER A 86 0.88 4.74 17.14
C SER A 86 0.34 5.96 17.91
N PRO A 87 0.92 6.29 19.07
CA PRO A 87 0.60 7.52 19.80
C PRO A 87 0.82 8.80 18.96
N ALA A 88 1.76 8.77 18.01
CA ALA A 88 2.00 9.85 17.05
C ALA A 88 0.95 9.93 15.92
N ARG A 89 -0.15 9.16 16.00
CA ARG A 89 -1.23 9.03 15.00
C ARG A 89 -0.79 8.48 13.64
N LEU A 90 0.39 7.88 13.55
CA LEU A 90 0.76 7.06 12.39
C LEU A 90 0.05 5.72 12.47
N THR A 91 -0.50 5.28 11.34
CA THR A 91 -1.24 4.01 11.22
C THR A 91 -0.34 2.98 10.58
N PHE A 92 0.23 2.09 11.39
CA PHE A 92 1.12 1.03 10.93
C PHE A 92 0.32 -0.18 10.45
N VAL A 93 0.55 -0.61 9.21
CA VAL A 93 -0.05 -1.81 8.64
C VAL A 93 0.76 -3.02 9.10
N ILE A 94 0.21 -3.82 9.99
CA ILE A 94 0.87 -4.99 10.58
C ILE A 94 0.65 -6.25 9.72
N ASP A 95 -0.57 -6.40 9.18
CA ASP A 95 -0.91 -7.46 8.22
C ASP A 95 -1.74 -6.92 7.06
N GLY A 96 -1.59 -7.54 5.89
CA GLY A 96 -2.38 -7.18 4.71
C GLY A 96 -1.81 -6.03 3.88
N ALA A 97 -0.53 -5.67 4.07
CA ALA A 97 0.13 -4.62 3.29
C ALA A 97 0.04 -4.84 1.77
N HIS A 98 0.13 -6.09 1.31
CA HIS A 98 -0.05 -6.44 -0.11
C HIS A 98 -1.47 -6.14 -0.62
N ARG A 99 -2.50 -6.52 0.16
CA ARG A 99 -3.90 -6.25 -0.18
C ARG A 99 -4.18 -4.76 -0.24
N LEU A 100 -3.75 -4.03 0.78
CA LEU A 100 -3.94 -2.58 0.85
C LEU A 100 -3.18 -1.87 -0.28
N SER A 101 -1.94 -2.25 -0.53
CA SER A 101 -1.14 -1.68 -1.62
C SER A 101 -1.74 -1.99 -2.98
N ALA A 102 -2.33 -3.18 -3.20
CA ALA A 102 -3.03 -3.50 -4.45
C ALA A 102 -4.23 -2.56 -4.68
N VAL A 103 -5.04 -2.29 -3.64
CA VAL A 103 -6.15 -1.33 -3.73
C VAL A 103 -5.62 0.08 -4.01
N MET A 104 -4.57 0.51 -3.30
CA MET A 104 -3.95 1.81 -3.53
C MET A 104 -3.36 1.94 -4.94
N ALA A 105 -2.74 0.88 -5.46
CA ALA A 105 -2.19 0.81 -6.81
C ALA A 105 -3.28 1.04 -7.86
N TRP A 106 -4.43 0.39 -7.68
CA TRP A 106 -5.59 0.55 -8.55
C TRP A 106 -6.19 1.95 -8.48
N LEU A 107 -6.33 2.51 -7.27
CA LEU A 107 -6.88 3.85 -7.09
C LEU A 107 -5.97 4.96 -7.64
N CYS A 108 -4.66 4.77 -7.57
CA CYS A 108 -3.66 5.76 -7.97
C CYS A 108 -3.04 5.49 -9.35
N ASP A 109 -3.43 4.41 -10.03
CA ASP A 109 -2.80 3.94 -11.29
C ASP A 109 -1.26 3.79 -11.16
N ASP A 110 -0.80 3.26 -10.03
CA ASP A 110 0.62 3.09 -9.71
C ASP A 110 0.92 1.65 -9.28
N TYR A 111 1.37 0.84 -10.23
CA TYR A 111 1.70 -0.58 -10.04
C TYR A 111 3.22 -0.81 -9.91
N GLY A 112 3.96 0.20 -9.43
CA GLY A 112 5.42 0.14 -9.31
C GLY A 112 6.17 1.07 -10.26
N ASP A 113 5.47 1.85 -11.08
CA ASP A 113 6.08 2.81 -12.01
C ASP A 113 5.28 4.12 -12.17
N GLY A 114 4.24 4.32 -11.35
CA GLY A 114 3.49 5.56 -11.32
C GLY A 114 4.25 6.67 -10.59
N GLU A 115 3.58 7.79 -10.38
CA GLU A 115 4.18 9.00 -9.81
C GLU A 115 4.89 8.74 -8.47
N GLU A 116 4.34 7.84 -7.66
CA GLU A 116 4.79 7.62 -6.29
C GLU A 116 5.94 6.64 -6.26
N SER A 117 5.88 5.61 -7.11
CA SER A 117 7.02 4.75 -7.39
C SER A 117 8.20 5.53 -7.96
N ILE A 118 7.97 6.47 -8.89
CA ILE A 118 9.02 7.32 -9.45
C ILE A 118 9.67 8.17 -8.36
N LYS A 119 8.87 8.82 -7.50
CA LYS A 119 9.41 9.59 -6.36
C LYS A 119 10.19 8.71 -5.40
N PHE A 120 9.64 7.56 -5.02
CA PHE A 120 10.25 6.64 -4.06
C PHE A 120 11.59 6.08 -4.55
N TYR A 121 11.67 5.70 -5.83
CA TYR A 121 12.88 5.14 -6.44
C TYR A 121 13.78 6.20 -7.09
N ASN A 122 13.54 7.50 -6.87
CA ASN A 122 14.29 8.60 -7.49
C ASN A 122 14.43 8.44 -9.01
N ASN A 123 13.35 8.05 -9.68
CA ASN A 123 13.28 7.78 -11.13
C ASN A 123 14.18 6.63 -11.63
N VAL A 124 14.71 5.79 -10.72
CA VAL A 124 15.50 4.60 -11.04
C VAL A 124 14.61 3.35 -10.95
N ILE A 125 13.73 3.18 -11.93
CA ILE A 125 12.85 2.01 -12.03
C ILE A 125 13.34 1.09 -13.16
N PRO A 126 13.62 -0.20 -12.90
CA PRO A 126 14.03 -1.16 -13.92
C PRO A 126 12.98 -1.32 -15.02
N ASP A 127 13.41 -1.50 -16.27
CA ASP A 127 12.47 -1.64 -17.40
C ASP A 127 11.56 -2.87 -17.26
N ALA A 128 12.06 -3.96 -16.69
CA ALA A 128 11.25 -5.14 -16.36
C ALA A 128 10.07 -4.80 -15.43
N GLN A 129 10.21 -3.83 -14.53
CA GLN A 129 9.12 -3.40 -13.63
C GLN A 129 8.08 -2.55 -14.37
N LYS A 130 8.52 -1.70 -15.32
CA LYS A 130 7.63 -0.91 -16.18
C LYS A 130 6.82 -1.78 -17.13
N ASP A 131 7.41 -2.86 -17.64
CA ASP A 131 6.68 -3.78 -18.53
C ASP A 131 5.58 -4.54 -17.77
N ARG A 132 5.86 -5.00 -16.54
CA ARG A 132 4.87 -5.68 -15.68
C ARG A 132 3.63 -4.85 -15.36
N ARG A 133 3.75 -3.51 -15.35
CA ARG A 133 2.61 -2.61 -15.16
C ARG A 133 1.56 -2.77 -16.26
N LYS A 134 1.97 -2.98 -17.51
CA LYS A 134 1.02 -3.16 -18.63
C LYS A 134 0.12 -4.36 -18.37
N ASP A 135 0.66 -5.41 -17.77
CA ASP A 135 -0.07 -6.64 -17.47
C ASP A 135 -1.02 -6.47 -16.27
N ALA A 136 -0.62 -5.67 -15.28
CA ALA A 136 -1.43 -5.40 -14.08
C ALA A 136 -2.58 -4.42 -14.35
N ARG A 137 -2.42 -3.55 -15.35
CA ARG A 137 -3.38 -2.51 -15.73
C ARG A 137 -4.39 -3.07 -16.73
N THR A 138 -5.39 -3.81 -16.25
CA THR A 138 -6.51 -4.30 -17.08
C THR A 138 -7.87 -4.11 -16.39
N ASN A 139 -8.47 -2.94 -16.58
CA ASN A 139 -9.78 -2.68 -17.24
C ASN A 139 -10.12 -1.19 -17.09
#